data_AF-A0A7J6RSS8-F1
#
_entry.id   AF-A0A7J6RSS8-F1
#
_cell.length_a   1.000
_cell.length_b   1.000
_cell.length_c   1.000
_cell.angle_alpha   90.00
_cell.angle_beta   90.00
_cell.angle_gamma   90.00
#
_symmetry.space_group_name_H-M   'P 1'
#
loop_
_entity.id
_entity.type
_entity.pdbx_description
1 polymer ?
#
loop_
_entity_poly.entity_id
_entity_poly.type
_entity_poly.pdbx_seq_one_letter_code
_entity_poly.pdbx_strand_id
1 'polypeptide(L)'
;GVLTALLLMVSLLVAAQGLVVKCRSIFRSHRTLILVCGIASVLALKAVRFLRRTRVDLHAIFGGPNRFLPFVGFIPKSLDHLFHALEIYADTYGDIYHIKTLGMDVVAVSKPELVRQVLNARPKTFIKPFNKHKIMPIPGMFNTEGEEWKRNRRLGAPAFN
;
A
#
# COMPACT_ATOMS: atom_id res chain seq x y z
N GLY A 1 43.22 -29.27 -20.24
CA GLY A 1 43.06 -27.80 -20.27
C GLY A 1 42.27 -27.36 -21.49
N VAL A 2 42.91 -27.31 -22.66
CA VAL A 2 42.31 -26.75 -23.89
C VAL A 2 41.34 -27.71 -24.59
N LEU A 3 41.67 -29.01 -24.64
CA LEU A 3 40.84 -30.02 -25.32
C LEU A 3 39.46 -30.21 -24.67
N THR A 4 39.41 -30.16 -23.34
CA THR A 4 38.17 -30.23 -22.54
C THR A 4 37.26 -29.01 -22.74
N ALA A 5 37.84 -27.81 -22.87
CA ALA A 5 37.07 -26.60 -23.15
C ALA A 5 36.49 -26.59 -24.57
N LEU A 6 37.24 -27.12 -25.55
CA LEU A 6 36.79 -27.23 -26.93
C LEU A 6 35.61 -28.22 -27.06
N LEU A 7 35.67 -29.37 -26.39
CA LEU A 7 34.59 -30.36 -26.34
C LEU A 7 33.30 -29.80 -25.73
N LEU A 8 33.43 -28.97 -24.68
CA LEU A 8 32.30 -28.37 -23.99
C LEU A 8 31.62 -27.29 -24.86
N MET A 9 32.41 -26.48 -25.56
CA MET A 9 31.91 -25.50 -26.54
C MET A 9 31.17 -26.16 -27.71
N VAL A 10 31.73 -27.25 -28.27
CA VAL A 10 31.07 -27.99 -29.35
C VAL A 10 29.75 -28.61 -28.87
N SER A 11 29.72 -29.17 -27.67
CA SER A 11 28.50 -29.75 -27.08
C SER A 11 27.41 -28.70 -26.85
N LEU A 12 27.77 -27.50 -26.37
CA LEU A 12 26.86 -26.37 -26.22
C LEU A 12 26.31 -25.88 -27.57
N LEU A 13 27.16 -25.85 -28.60
CA LEU A 13 26.77 -25.40 -29.93
C LEU A 13 25.78 -26.38 -30.58
N VAL A 14 26.01 -27.69 -30.41
CA VAL A 14 25.08 -28.75 -30.87
C VAL A 14 23.76 -28.69 -30.10
N ALA A 15 23.80 -28.49 -28.78
CA ALA A 15 22.60 -28.32 -27.96
C ALA A 15 21.77 -27.09 -28.40
N ALA A 16 22.45 -25.96 -28.69
CA ALA A 16 21.81 -24.75 -29.19
C ALA A 16 21.16 -24.97 -30.57
N GLN A 17 21.84 -25.66 -31.48
CA GLN A 17 21.28 -25.99 -32.80
C GLN A 17 20.06 -26.91 -32.67
N GLY A 18 20.10 -27.92 -31.80
CA GLY A 18 18.97 -28.80 -31.52
C GLY A 18 17.76 -28.03 -30.98
N LEU A 19 17.99 -27.05 -30.10
CA LEU A 19 16.94 -26.18 -29.58
C LEU A 19 16.30 -25.31 -30.68
N VAL A 20 17.11 -24.72 -31.56
CA VAL A 20 16.64 -23.88 -32.67
C VAL A 20 15.79 -24.68 -33.65
N VAL A 21 16.19 -25.90 -33.99
CA VAL A 21 15.43 -26.79 -34.88
C VAL A 21 14.10 -27.21 -34.22
N LYS A 22 14.11 -27.51 -32.92
CA LYS A 22 12.90 -27.88 -32.18
C LYS A 22 11.91 -26.72 -32.08
N CYS A 23 12.40 -25.50 -31.83
CA CYS A 23 11.59 -24.28 -31.90
C CYS A 23 10.98 -24.11 -33.30
N ARG A 24 11.78 -24.25 -34.36
CA ARG A 24 11.30 -24.14 -35.75
C ARG A 24 10.24 -25.19 -36.10
N SER A 25 10.36 -26.40 -35.56
CA SER A 25 9.38 -27.50 -35.72
C SER A 25 8.05 -27.24 -35.01
N ILE A 26 8.08 -26.64 -33.81
CA ILE A 26 6.87 -26.28 -33.04
C ILE A 26 6.02 -25.22 -33.78
N PHE A 27 6.65 -24.34 -34.55
CA PHE A 27 5.98 -23.29 -35.34
C PHE A 27 5.55 -23.72 -36.76
N ARG A 28 5.51 -25.02 -37.07
CA ARG A 28 5.23 -25.52 -38.43
C ARG A 28 3.76 -25.42 -38.85
N SER A 29 2.82 -25.24 -37.92
CA SER A 29 1.40 -25.09 -38.20
C SER A 29 0.92 -23.69 -37.84
N HIS A 30 0.14 -23.05 -38.71
CA HIS A 30 -0.51 -21.77 -38.40
C HIS A 30 -1.32 -21.84 -37.09
N ARG A 31 -1.88 -23.01 -36.75
CA ARG A 31 -2.64 -23.23 -35.52
C ARG A 31 -1.77 -23.14 -34.25
N THR A 32 -0.57 -23.70 -34.27
CA THR A 32 0.33 -23.65 -33.10
C THR A 32 0.88 -22.25 -32.89
N LEU A 33 1.15 -21.52 -33.97
CA LEU A 33 1.59 -20.13 -33.92
C LEU A 33 0.53 -19.21 -33.30
N ILE A 34 -0.74 -19.33 -33.73
CA ILE A 34 -1.86 -18.57 -33.16
C ILE A 34 -2.02 -18.86 -31.66
N LEU A 35 -1.93 -20.14 -31.27
CA LEU A 35 -2.12 -20.54 -29.88
C LEU A 35 -1.00 -20.04 -28.96
N VAL A 36 0.26 -20.12 -29.40
CA VAL A 36 1.42 -19.60 -28.64
C VAL A 36 1.36 -18.08 -28.53
N CYS A 37 1.07 -17.36 -29.62
CA CYS A 37 0.90 -15.91 -29.58
C CYS A 37 -0.23 -15.49 -28.63
N GLY A 38 -1.39 -16.17 -28.67
CA GLY A 38 -2.52 -15.89 -27.78
C GLY A 38 -2.16 -16.04 -26.30
N ILE A 39 -1.51 -17.16 -25.93
CA ILE A 39 -1.07 -17.40 -24.55
C ILE A 39 -0.06 -16.34 -24.11
N ALA A 40 0.93 -16.02 -24.96
CA ALA A 40 1.93 -14.99 -24.68
C ALA A 40 1.29 -13.60 -24.47
N SER A 41 0.32 -13.22 -25.30
CA SER A 41 -0.44 -11.97 -25.14
C SER A 41 -1.24 -11.94 -23.84
N VAL A 42 -1.87 -13.04 -23.43
CA VAL A 42 -2.60 -13.11 -22.16
C VAL A 42 -1.67 -13.02 -20.95
N LEU A 43 -0.52 -13.71 -20.99
CA LEU A 43 0.50 -13.62 -19.94
C LEU A 43 1.10 -12.22 -19.87
N ALA A 44 1.40 -11.60 -21.02
CA ALA A 44 1.85 -10.21 -21.09
C ALA A 44 0.79 -9.25 -20.55
N LEU A 45 -0.49 -9.42 -20.89
CA LEU A 45 -1.58 -8.61 -20.34
C LEU A 45 -1.74 -8.78 -18.83
N LYS A 46 -1.63 -10.01 -18.32
CA LYS A 46 -1.65 -10.26 -16.87
C LYS A 46 -0.44 -9.65 -16.17
N ALA A 47 0.76 -9.78 -16.74
CA ALA A 47 1.98 -9.17 -16.23
C ALA A 47 1.89 -7.64 -16.28
N VAL A 48 1.39 -7.05 -17.37
CA VAL A 48 1.18 -5.59 -17.49
C VAL A 48 0.11 -5.11 -16.52
N ARG A 49 -0.99 -5.85 -16.31
CA ARG A 49 -2.00 -5.50 -15.30
C ARG A 49 -1.45 -5.62 -13.88
N PHE A 50 -0.65 -6.65 -13.61
CA PHE A 50 0.03 -6.83 -12.32
C PHE A 50 1.03 -5.69 -12.08
N LEU A 51 1.86 -5.37 -13.07
CA LEU A 51 2.80 -4.25 -13.04
C LEU A 51 2.09 -2.88 -12.94
N ARG A 52 0.93 -2.70 -13.60
CA ARG A 52 0.09 -1.50 -13.43
C ARG A 52 -0.55 -1.45 -12.05
N ARG A 53 -0.95 -2.58 -11.47
CA ARG A 53 -1.47 -2.67 -10.10
C ARG A 53 -0.39 -2.34 -9.07
N THR A 54 0.87 -2.72 -9.31
CA THR A 54 2.01 -2.32 -8.48
C THR A 54 2.52 -0.91 -8.78
N ARG A 55 2.18 -0.33 -9.94
CA ARG A 55 2.50 1.05 -10.35
C ARG A 55 1.28 1.98 -10.22
N VAL A 56 0.42 1.75 -9.25
CA VAL A 56 -0.46 2.83 -8.80
C VAL A 56 0.48 3.78 -8.06
N ASP A 57 0.95 4.82 -8.77
CA ASP A 57 1.87 5.80 -8.20
C ASP A 57 1.12 6.57 -7.12
N LEU A 58 1.25 6.08 -5.89
CA LEU A 58 0.49 6.53 -4.75
C LEU A 58 0.72 8.02 -4.48
N HIS A 59 1.90 8.53 -4.86
CA HIS A 59 2.23 9.95 -4.84
C HIS A 59 1.44 10.79 -5.86
N ALA A 60 1.13 10.24 -7.04
CA ALA A 60 0.34 10.94 -8.05
C ALA A 60 -1.15 11.03 -7.68
N ILE A 61 -1.69 10.00 -7.03
CA ILE A 61 -3.13 9.90 -6.71
C ILE A 61 -3.47 10.57 -5.39
N PHE A 62 -2.62 10.41 -4.38
CA PHE A 62 -2.95 10.78 -3.00
C PHE A 62 -2.14 11.96 -2.44
N GLY A 63 -1.10 12.39 -3.16
CA GLY A 63 -0.16 13.42 -2.71
C GLY A 63 1.10 12.76 -2.15
N GLY A 64 2.24 13.10 -2.73
CA GLY A 64 3.55 12.70 -2.20
C GLY A 64 4.18 13.75 -1.31
N PRO A 65 5.36 13.45 -0.73
CA PRO A 65 6.17 14.46 -0.07
C PRO A 65 6.28 15.62 -1.04
N ASN A 66 5.76 16.78 -0.63
CA ASN A 66 5.76 17.95 -1.48
C ASN A 66 7.24 18.18 -1.86
N ARG A 67 7.54 18.33 -3.14
CA ARG A 67 8.94 18.49 -3.63
C ARG A 67 9.69 19.61 -2.89
N PHE A 68 8.92 20.55 -2.32
CA PHE A 68 9.39 21.71 -1.56
C PHE A 68 9.49 21.49 -0.03
N LEU A 69 8.97 20.40 0.53
CA LEU A 69 8.86 20.19 1.99
C LEU A 69 9.07 18.70 2.38
N PRO A 70 10.31 18.20 2.41
CA PRO A 70 10.62 16.79 2.69
C PRO A 70 10.23 16.32 4.10
N PHE A 71 10.04 17.26 5.05
CA PHE A 71 9.73 16.94 6.45
C PHE A 71 8.24 16.76 6.74
N VAL A 72 7.35 17.16 5.83
CA VAL A 72 5.90 17.16 6.08
C VAL A 72 5.28 15.77 5.82
N GLY A 73 5.98 14.87 5.12
CA GLY A 73 5.48 13.52 4.84
C GLY A 73 4.28 13.51 3.89
N PHE A 74 3.37 12.56 4.08
CA PHE A 74 2.17 12.40 3.25
C PHE A 74 1.13 13.52 3.54
N ILE A 75 0.67 14.24 2.50
CA ILE A 75 -0.38 15.26 2.60
C ILE A 75 -1.53 14.88 1.67
N PRO A 76 -2.69 14.43 2.20
CA PRO A 76 -3.84 14.10 1.39
C PRO A 76 -4.47 15.37 0.78
N LYS A 77 -4.87 15.29 -0.48
CA LYS A 77 -5.61 16.39 -1.17
C LYS A 77 -7.05 16.54 -0.69
N SER A 78 -7.67 15.46 -0.22
CA SER A 78 -9.03 15.42 0.32
C SER A 78 -9.21 14.26 1.31
N LEU A 79 -10.31 14.27 2.08
CA LEU A 79 -10.66 13.20 3.02
C LEU A 79 -10.93 11.87 2.31
N ASP A 80 -11.64 11.88 1.18
CA ASP A 80 -11.92 10.65 0.42
C ASP A 80 -10.62 10.02 -0.11
N HIS A 81 -9.69 10.87 -0.58
CA HIS A 81 -8.37 10.42 -1.00
C HIS A 81 -7.57 9.87 0.19
N LEU A 82 -7.69 10.46 1.38
CA LEU A 82 -7.05 9.94 2.58
C LEU A 82 -7.56 8.53 2.93
N PHE A 83 -8.87 8.32 2.97
CA PHE A 83 -9.43 7.00 3.32
C PHE A 83 -9.05 5.93 2.30
N HIS A 84 -9.12 6.23 1.00
CA HIS A 84 -8.65 5.31 -0.02
C HIS A 84 -7.15 5.00 0.06
N ALA A 85 -6.32 6.00 0.40
CA ALA A 85 -4.89 5.75 0.61
C ALA A 85 -4.64 4.81 1.79
N LEU A 86 -5.37 5.00 2.90
CA LEU A 86 -5.27 4.15 4.08
C LEU A 86 -5.72 2.71 3.81
N GLU A 87 -6.73 2.53 2.95
CA GLU A 87 -7.19 1.21 2.50
C GLU A 87 -6.13 0.50 1.66
N ILE A 88 -5.54 1.19 0.67
CA ILE A 88 -4.44 0.63 -0.14
C ILE A 88 -3.23 0.28 0.72
N TYR A 89 -2.90 1.11 1.72
CA TYR A 89 -1.83 0.80 2.66
C TYR A 89 -2.13 -0.42 3.52
N ALA A 90 -3.37 -0.58 3.99
CA ALA A 90 -3.77 -1.77 4.73
C ALA A 90 -3.61 -3.05 3.86
N ASP A 91 -4.01 -2.99 2.59
CA ASP A 91 -3.84 -4.10 1.64
C ASP A 91 -2.36 -4.42 1.36
N THR A 92 -1.48 -3.40 1.41
CA THR A 92 -0.07 -3.54 1.03
C THR A 92 0.83 -3.95 2.20
N TYR A 93 0.62 -3.35 3.37
CA TYR A 93 1.47 -3.50 4.55
C TYR A 93 0.82 -4.31 5.68
N GLY A 94 -0.46 -4.64 5.54
CA GLY A 94 -1.24 -5.37 6.53
C GLY A 94 -2.03 -4.47 7.47
N ASP A 95 -2.67 -5.08 8.47
CA ASP A 95 -3.68 -4.45 9.32
C ASP A 95 -3.17 -3.36 10.28
N ILE A 96 -1.85 -3.29 10.49
CA ILE A 96 -1.18 -2.32 11.35
C ILE A 96 0.04 -1.82 10.59
N TYR A 97 0.12 -0.52 10.38
CA TYR A 97 1.26 0.08 9.69
C TYR A 97 1.55 1.47 10.22
N HIS A 98 2.79 1.90 10.01
CA HIS A 98 3.30 3.18 10.45
C HIS A 98 3.41 4.14 9.26
N ILE A 99 2.85 5.34 9.39
CA ILE A 99 2.98 6.42 8.41
C ILE A 99 3.48 7.70 9.07
N LYS A 100 4.25 8.47 8.31
CA LYS A 100 4.63 9.83 8.68
C LYS A 100 3.81 10.82 7.88
N THR A 101 2.94 11.58 8.55
CA THR A 101 2.04 12.55 7.93
C THR A 101 2.01 13.85 8.72
N LEU A 102 2.07 14.98 8.02
CA LEU A 102 2.11 16.33 8.60
C LEU A 102 3.19 16.51 9.69
N GLY A 103 4.35 15.85 9.53
CA GLY A 103 5.42 15.85 10.52
C GLY A 103 5.14 15.03 11.80
N MET A 104 4.03 14.29 11.85
CA MET A 104 3.67 13.41 12.96
C MET A 104 3.88 11.94 12.58
N ASP A 105 4.32 11.15 13.55
CA ASP A 105 4.36 9.70 13.46
C ASP A 105 2.99 9.13 13.85
N VAL A 106 2.37 8.38 12.93
CA VAL A 106 1.01 7.87 13.06
C VAL A 106 1.02 6.37 12.83
N VAL A 107 0.50 5.62 13.80
CA VAL A 107 0.20 4.20 13.63
C VAL A 107 -1.26 4.07 13.20
N ALA A 108 -1.46 3.57 11.99
CA ALA A 108 -2.77 3.26 11.45
C ALA A 108 -3.13 1.81 11.78
N VAL A 109 -4.38 1.59 12.19
CA VAL A 109 -4.95 0.29 12.52
C VAL A 109 -6.26 0.14 11.77
N SER A 110 -6.36 -0.88 10.90
CA SER A 110 -7.55 -1.13 10.09
C SER A 110 -8.39 -2.31 10.60
N LYS A 111 -7.79 -3.24 11.36
CA LYS A 111 -8.49 -4.43 11.85
C LYS A 111 -9.57 -4.07 12.89
N PRO A 112 -10.85 -4.44 12.68
CA PRO A 112 -11.96 -4.03 13.55
C PRO A 112 -11.76 -4.36 15.03
N GLU A 113 -11.21 -5.53 15.34
CA GLU A 113 -10.99 -5.95 16.73
C GLU A 113 -9.95 -5.06 17.42
N LEU A 114 -8.89 -4.68 16.70
CA LEU A 114 -7.83 -3.82 17.23
C LEU A 114 -8.32 -2.38 17.33
N VAL A 115 -9.08 -1.88 16.36
CA VAL A 115 -9.73 -0.56 16.44
C VAL A 115 -10.59 -0.48 17.68
N ARG A 116 -11.41 -1.51 17.96
CA ARG A 116 -12.24 -1.57 19.17
C ARG A 116 -11.39 -1.56 20.45
N GLN A 117 -10.29 -2.30 20.49
CA GLN A 117 -9.37 -2.30 21.64
C GLN A 117 -8.78 -0.90 21.88
N VAL A 118 -8.28 -0.25 20.83
CA VAL A 118 -7.69 1.10 20.91
C VAL A 118 -8.73 2.13 21.37
N LEU A 119 -9.94 2.08 20.81
CA LEU A 119 -11.01 3.00 21.17
C LEU A 119 -11.51 2.79 22.61
N ASN A 120 -11.62 1.54 23.08
CA ASN A 120 -12.01 1.24 24.46
C ASN A 120 -10.93 1.58 25.49
N ALA A 121 -9.66 1.57 25.08
CA ALA A 121 -8.56 2.00 25.93
C ALA A 121 -8.54 3.53 26.14
N ARG A 122 -9.34 4.30 25.38
CA ARG A 122 -9.56 5.74 25.63
C ARG A 122 -10.49 5.95 26.84
N PRO A 123 -10.25 7.00 27.65
CA PRO A 123 -9.17 7.99 27.54
C PRO A 123 -7.89 7.61 28.32
N LYS A 124 -7.81 6.41 28.90
CA LYS A 124 -6.74 6.06 29.87
C LYS A 124 -5.37 5.86 29.21
N THR A 125 -5.33 5.14 28.09
CA THR A 125 -4.08 4.78 27.40
C THR A 125 -3.80 5.68 26.20
N PHE A 126 -4.85 6.16 25.53
CA PHE A 126 -4.74 7.02 24.36
C PHE A 126 -5.51 8.33 24.58
N ILE A 127 -4.85 9.45 24.28
CA ILE A 127 -5.43 10.79 24.31
C ILE A 127 -5.76 11.27 22.90
N LYS A 128 -6.60 12.30 22.76
CA LYS A 128 -6.92 12.85 21.43
C LYS A 128 -5.69 13.62 20.89
N PRO A 129 -5.30 13.41 19.62
CA PRO A 129 -4.00 13.86 19.09
C PRO A 129 -3.91 15.36 18.77
N PHE A 130 -5.02 16.10 18.73
CA PHE A 130 -5.01 17.52 18.33
C PHE A 130 -4.72 18.48 19.48
N ASN A 131 -4.00 19.58 19.18
CA ASN A 131 -3.88 20.72 20.09
C ASN A 131 -5.12 21.61 19.95
N LYS A 132 -6.04 21.44 20.89
CA LYS A 132 -7.47 21.73 20.68
C LYS A 132 -7.83 23.20 20.94
N HIS A 133 -6.99 23.88 21.71
CA HIS A 133 -7.16 25.29 22.08
C HIS A 133 -7.00 26.26 20.91
N LYS A 134 -6.29 25.87 19.84
CA LYS A 134 -6.10 26.72 18.64
C LYS A 134 -7.35 26.78 17.75
N ILE A 135 -8.18 25.74 17.76
CA ILE A 135 -9.37 25.63 16.90
C ILE A 135 -10.64 25.90 17.71
N MET A 136 -10.70 25.38 18.94
CA MET A 136 -11.82 25.57 19.85
C MET A 136 -11.28 26.06 21.20
N PRO A 137 -11.24 27.39 21.42
CA PRO A 137 -10.62 27.98 22.61
C PRO A 137 -11.43 27.73 23.90
N ILE A 138 -12.74 27.43 23.77
CA ILE A 138 -13.64 27.21 24.91
C ILE A 138 -13.59 25.73 25.33
N PRO A 139 -13.23 25.40 26.59
CA PRO A 139 -13.23 24.02 27.08
C PRO A 139 -14.61 23.37 27.01
N GLY A 140 -14.67 22.13 26.53
CA GLY A 140 -15.87 21.34 26.26
C GLY A 140 -15.56 19.86 26.04
N MET A 141 -16.57 19.03 25.78
CA MET A 141 -16.42 17.56 25.73
C MET A 141 -15.45 17.08 24.63
N PHE A 142 -15.32 17.81 23.53
CA PHE A 142 -14.44 17.44 22.42
C PHE A 142 -12.99 17.82 22.68
N ASN A 143 -12.74 18.92 23.38
CA ASN A 143 -11.40 19.49 23.57
C ASN A 143 -10.79 19.34 24.98
N THR A 144 -11.51 18.80 25.97
CA THR A 144 -10.92 18.47 27.27
C THR A 144 -10.47 17.00 27.34
N GLU A 145 -9.61 16.69 28.31
CA GLU A 145 -9.15 15.33 28.68
C GLU A 145 -9.24 15.13 30.20
N GLY A 146 -9.01 13.91 30.69
CA GLY A 146 -8.91 13.61 32.12
C GLY A 146 -10.20 13.89 32.91
N GLU A 147 -10.06 14.45 34.11
CA GLU A 147 -11.19 14.73 35.02
C GLU A 147 -12.15 15.78 34.46
N GLU A 148 -11.64 16.77 33.75
CA GLU A 148 -12.48 17.79 33.11
C GLU A 148 -13.35 17.19 32.02
N TRP A 149 -12.81 16.27 31.22
CA TRP A 149 -13.60 15.53 30.24
C TRP A 149 -14.65 14.64 30.89
N LYS A 150 -14.31 13.94 31.99
CA LYS A 150 -15.26 13.11 32.74
C LYS A 150 -16.43 13.94 33.27
N ARG A 151 -16.13 15.12 33.85
CA ARG A 151 -17.14 16.07 34.34
C ARG A 151 -18.03 16.54 33.20
N ASN A 152 -17.45 17.02 32.10
CA ASN A 152 -18.20 17.53 30.95
C ASN A 152 -19.09 16.44 30.32
N ARG A 153 -18.59 15.19 30.23
CA ARG A 153 -19.36 14.05 29.71
C ARG A 153 -20.50 13.64 30.65
N ARG A 154 -20.27 13.65 31.98
CA ARG A 154 -21.33 13.36 32.97
C ARG A 154 -22.48 14.37 32.88
N LEU A 155 -22.17 15.63 32.66
CA LEU A 155 -23.16 16.70 32.52
C LEU A 155 -23.89 16.63 31.17
N GLY A 156 -23.18 16.33 30.08
CA GLY A 156 -23.76 16.34 28.73
C GLY A 156 -24.48 15.05 28.33
N ALA A 157 -24.04 13.87 28.78
CA ALA A 157 -24.59 12.58 28.34
C ALA A 157 -26.11 12.42 28.54
N PRO A 158 -26.73 12.85 29.67
CA PRO A 158 -28.17 12.70 29.87
C PRO A 158 -29.05 13.36 28.80
N ALA A 159 -28.54 14.39 28.11
CA ALA A 159 -29.29 15.08 27.06
C ALA A 159 -29.37 14.28 25.74
N PHE A 160 -28.62 13.18 25.60
CA PHE A 160 -28.49 12.39 24.37
C PHE A 160 -28.86 10.91 24.57
N ASN A 161 -29.55 10.59 25.67
CA ASN A 161 -29.95 9.23 26.06
C ASN A 161 -31.45 9.01 25.86
#